data_AF-A0A0M7B5T6-F1
#
_entry.id   AF-A0A0M7B5T6-F1
#
_cell.length_a   1.000
_cell.length_b   1.000
_cell.length_c   1.000
_cell.angle_alpha   90.00
_cell.angle_beta   90.00
_cell.angle_gamma   90.00
#
_symmetry.space_group_name_H-M   'P 1'
#
loop_
_entity.id
_entity.type
_entity.pdbx_description
1 polymer ?
#
loop_
_entity_poly.entity_id
_entity_poly.type
_entity_poly.pdbx_seq_one_letter_code
_entity_poly.pdbx_strand_id
1 'polypeptide(L)'
;MGGQAARQSSDGTATTSAWHPSVESVKEHDMNNVRFFDGLVERLQRTGISADTLRPTGALMWRGVLLGTALYLVLGEDPEANLKLNGVSYIVALVWAYYDGLFARRLWSMAFVEAIFLHILGVQVGNLLAAIFGNPLLGT
;
A
#
# COMPACT_ATOMS: atom_id res chain seq x y z
N MET A 1 29.35 -41.53 57.84
CA MET A 1 28.78 -40.39 58.59
C MET A 1 29.49 -39.13 58.11
N GLY A 2 28.88 -38.40 57.18
CA GLY A 2 29.45 -37.21 56.57
C GLY A 2 28.48 -36.04 56.73
N GLY A 3 29.00 -34.90 57.16
CA GLY A 3 28.26 -33.65 57.23
C GLY A 3 29.09 -32.52 56.64
N GLN A 4 28.54 -31.88 55.61
CA GLN A 4 28.60 -30.45 55.26
C GLN A 4 28.29 -30.25 53.77
N ALA A 5 27.22 -29.49 53.48
CA ALA A 5 27.06 -28.58 52.32
C ALA A 5 25.63 -27.98 52.43
N ALA A 6 25.48 -26.71 52.82
CA ALA A 6 25.31 -25.54 51.94
C ALA A 6 23.94 -25.56 51.20
N ARG A 7 22.88 -24.91 51.71
CA ARG A 7 22.44 -23.49 51.58
C ARG A 7 22.14 -22.98 50.15
N GLN A 8 21.00 -22.26 50.07
CA GLN A 8 20.48 -21.33 49.03
C GLN A 8 19.77 -22.01 47.83
N SER A 9 18.43 -21.91 47.70
CA SER A 9 17.54 -20.75 47.48
C SER A 9 17.75 -20.06 46.13
N SER A 10 16.80 -20.22 45.21
CA SER A 10 16.16 -19.10 44.50
C SER A 10 15.14 -19.62 43.50
N ASP A 11 13.89 -19.36 43.80
CA ASP A 11 12.80 -18.94 42.91
C ASP A 11 12.94 -19.16 41.40
N GLY A 12 12.00 -19.96 40.89
CA GLY A 12 11.60 -19.93 39.49
C GLY A 12 10.82 -18.65 39.21
N THR A 13 11.49 -17.69 38.57
CA THR A 13 10.83 -16.63 37.81
C THR A 13 10.86 -16.99 36.33
N ALA A 14 9.75 -17.55 35.86
CA ALA A 14 9.40 -17.52 34.45
C ALA A 14 9.15 -16.06 34.06
N THR A 15 10.17 -15.41 33.49
CA THR A 15 9.99 -14.10 32.87
C THR A 15 9.36 -14.31 31.49
N THR A 16 8.11 -13.87 31.39
CA THR A 16 7.40 -13.56 30.16
C THR A 16 8.32 -12.74 29.23
N SER A 17 8.78 -13.36 28.15
CA SER A 17 9.40 -12.68 27.02
C SER A 17 8.34 -11.78 26.37
N ALA A 18 8.21 -10.58 26.91
CA ALA A 18 7.49 -9.50 26.27
C ALA A 18 8.28 -9.13 25.00
N TRP A 19 7.68 -9.37 23.84
CA TRP A 19 8.16 -8.89 22.55
C TRP A 19 8.20 -7.36 22.54
N HIS A 20 9.28 -6.78 23.04
CA HIS A 20 9.65 -5.40 22.77
C HIS A 20 10.71 -5.41 21.67
N PRO A 21 10.41 -4.94 20.45
CA PRO A 21 11.44 -4.76 19.44
C PRO A 21 12.50 -3.80 20.01
N SER A 22 13.77 -4.19 19.93
CA SER A 22 14.86 -3.37 20.45
C SER A 22 14.91 -2.05 19.68
N VAL A 23 15.28 -0.96 20.35
CA VAL A 23 15.45 0.36 19.72
C VAL A 23 16.42 0.28 18.53
N GLU A 24 17.39 -0.63 18.60
CA GLU A 24 18.31 -0.95 17.52
C GLU A 24 17.62 -1.60 16.32
N SER A 25 16.73 -2.59 16.53
CA SER A 25 15.96 -3.20 15.43
C SER A 25 15.02 -2.21 14.74
N VAL A 26 14.44 -1.26 15.48
CA VAL A 26 13.57 -0.21 14.92
C VAL A 26 14.41 0.77 14.11
N LYS A 27 15.56 1.22 14.65
CA LYS A 27 16.48 2.11 13.94
C LYS A 27 17.08 1.47 12.69
N GLU A 28 17.40 0.19 12.75
CA GLU A 28 17.96 -0.55 11.62
C GLU A 28 16.91 -0.75 10.51
N HIS A 29 15.67 -1.05 10.88
CA HIS A 29 14.55 -1.12 9.93
C HIS A 29 14.26 0.25 9.28
N ASP A 30 14.34 1.33 10.05
CA ASP A 30 14.12 2.69 9.55
C ASP A 30 15.26 3.14 8.62
N MET A 31 16.52 2.88 9.00
CA MET A 31 17.70 3.14 8.16
C MET A 31 17.70 2.32 6.87
N ASN A 32 17.23 1.07 6.91
CA ASN A 32 17.13 0.23 5.71
C ASN A 32 16.03 0.71 4.76
N ASN A 33 14.89 1.18 5.29
CA ASN A 33 13.86 1.81 4.47
C ASN A 33 14.38 3.07 3.78
N VAL A 34 15.03 3.98 4.53
CA VAL A 34 15.56 5.23 3.97
C VAL A 34 16.57 4.94 2.86
N ARG A 35 17.50 4.01 3.07
CA ARG A 35 18.50 3.62 2.05
C ARG A 35 17.89 2.96 0.82
N PHE A 36 16.84 2.15 1.01
CA PHE A 36 16.13 1.53 -0.11
C PHE A 36 15.45 2.59 -0.98
N PHE A 37 14.72 3.53 -0.36
CA PHE A 37 14.07 4.63 -1.08
C PHE A 37 15.09 5.54 -1.77
N ASP A 38 16.21 5.88 -1.12
CA ASP A 38 17.28 6.68 -1.73
C ASP A 38 17.89 6.00 -2.96
N GLY A 39 18.17 4.69 -2.89
CA GLY A 39 18.69 3.93 -4.02
C GLY A 39 17.68 3.80 -5.18
N LEU A 40 16.38 3.76 -4.87
CA LEU A 40 15.31 3.72 -5.88
C LEU A 40 15.14 5.09 -6.55
N VAL A 41 15.22 6.18 -5.78
CA VAL A 41 15.21 7.56 -6.27
C VAL A 41 16.42 7.80 -7.18
N GLU A 42 17.62 7.39 -6.79
CA GLU A 42 18.84 7.57 -7.59
C GLU A 42 18.77 6.80 -8.92
N ARG A 43 18.23 5.58 -8.90
CA ARG A 43 18.04 4.78 -10.13
C ARG A 43 17.00 5.39 -11.06
N LEU A 44 15.91 5.95 -10.51
CA LEU A 44 14.88 6.63 -11.30
C LEU A 44 15.39 7.97 -11.88
N GLN A 45 16.21 8.72 -11.14
CA GLN A 45 16.86 9.91 -11.65
C GLN A 45 17.76 9.64 -12.86
N ARG A 46 18.46 8.50 -12.90
CA ARG A 46 19.25 8.08 -14.07
C ARG A 46 18.41 7.80 -15.32
N THR A 47 17.11 7.58 -15.18
CA THR A 47 16.18 7.38 -16.31
C THR A 47 15.55 8.69 -16.81
N GLY A 48 15.92 9.84 -16.23
CA GLY A 48 15.35 11.14 -16.56
C GLY A 48 14.07 11.48 -15.76
N ILE A 49 13.68 10.64 -14.79
CA ILE A 49 12.56 10.91 -13.89
C ILE A 49 13.09 11.77 -12.73
N SER A 50 12.77 13.07 -12.73
CA SER A 50 13.17 13.97 -11.66
C SER A 50 12.43 13.66 -10.35
N ALA A 51 13.04 14.02 -9.21
CA ALA A 51 12.38 13.89 -7.91
C ALA A 51 11.03 14.64 -7.86
N ASP A 52 10.92 15.73 -8.64
CA ASP A 52 9.71 16.54 -8.75
C ASP A 52 8.54 15.81 -9.43
N THR A 53 8.81 14.86 -10.33
CA THR A 53 7.78 14.04 -10.99
C THR A 53 7.54 12.72 -10.25
N LEU A 54 8.51 12.25 -9.47
CA LEU A 54 8.45 11.02 -8.70
C LEU A 54 7.33 11.04 -7.65
N ARG A 55 7.24 12.12 -6.87
CA ARG A 55 6.25 12.25 -5.80
C ARG A 55 4.81 12.33 -6.33
N PRO A 56 4.50 13.15 -7.35
CA PRO A 56 3.19 13.10 -8.02
C PRO A 56 2.89 11.71 -8.61
N THR A 57 3.86 11.07 -9.26
CA THR A 57 3.65 9.73 -9.83
C THR A 57 3.35 8.70 -8.74
N GLY A 58 4.09 8.72 -7.62
CA GLY A 58 3.84 7.85 -6.47
C GLY A 58 2.48 8.10 -5.81
N ALA A 59 2.06 9.37 -5.70
CA ALA A 59 0.75 9.72 -5.18
C ALA A 59 -0.38 9.24 -6.11
N LEU A 60 -0.23 9.38 -7.43
CA LEU A 60 -1.17 8.83 -8.40
C LEU A 60 -1.25 7.30 -8.30
N MET A 61 -0.10 6.64 -8.15
CA MET A 61 -0.03 5.18 -7.98
C MET A 61 -0.77 4.73 -6.72
N TRP A 62 -0.52 5.40 -5.59
CA TRP A 62 -1.19 5.08 -4.32
C TRP A 62 -2.71 5.24 -4.41
N ARG A 63 -3.18 6.31 -5.05
CA ARG A 63 -4.62 6.51 -5.30
C ARG A 63 -5.19 5.44 -6.22
N GLY A 64 -4.44 5.01 -7.23
CA GLY A 64 -4.80 3.89 -8.10
C GLY A 64 -4.97 2.61 -7.29
N VAL A 65 -4.04 2.32 -6.37
CA VAL A 65 -4.16 1.17 -5.46
C VAL A 65 -5.42 1.26 -4.61
N LEU A 66 -5.70 2.42 -3.99
CA LEU A 66 -6.91 2.61 -3.18
C LEU A 66 -8.20 2.39 -4.00
N LEU A 67 -8.28 2.98 -5.19
CA LEU A 67 -9.43 2.81 -6.08
C LEU A 67 -9.59 1.35 -6.50
N GLY A 68 -8.48 0.68 -6.83
CA GLY A 68 -8.49 -0.73 -7.22
C GLY A 68 -8.87 -1.67 -6.10
N THR A 69 -8.42 -1.42 -4.87
CA THR A 69 -8.86 -2.17 -3.69
C THR A 69 -10.35 -1.96 -3.43
N ALA A 70 -10.87 -0.74 -3.56
CA ALA A 70 -12.30 -0.47 -3.43
C ALA A 70 -13.11 -1.20 -4.51
N LEU A 71 -12.64 -1.19 -5.76
CA LEU A 71 -13.24 -1.96 -6.86
C LEU A 71 -13.26 -3.46 -6.57
N TYR A 72 -12.12 -4.00 -6.14
CA TYR A 72 -11.97 -5.42 -5.79
C TYR A 72 -13.05 -5.87 -4.81
N LEU A 73 -13.26 -5.12 -3.71
CA LEU A 73 -14.23 -5.46 -2.67
C LEU A 73 -15.69 -5.46 -3.16
N VAL A 74 -15.98 -4.86 -4.31
CA VAL A 74 -17.33 -4.71 -4.86
C VAL A 74 -17.50 -5.55 -6.14
N LEU A 75 -16.46 -6.23 -6.63
CA LEU A 75 -16.55 -7.11 -7.79
C LEU A 75 -17.49 -8.29 -7.50
N GLY A 76 -18.49 -8.46 -8.37
CA GLY A 76 -19.42 -9.59 -8.34
C GLY A 76 -19.16 -10.59 -9.47
N GLU A 77 -19.98 -11.62 -9.54
CA GLU A 77 -19.94 -12.58 -10.67
C GLU A 77 -20.57 -12.04 -11.94
N ASP A 78 -21.52 -11.11 -11.82
CA ASP A 78 -22.26 -10.56 -12.96
C ASP A 78 -21.37 -9.63 -13.81
N PRO A 79 -21.07 -9.99 -15.07
CA PRO A 79 -20.27 -9.17 -15.96
C PRO A 79 -20.92 -7.82 -16.27
N GLU A 80 -22.25 -7.74 -16.31
CA GLU A 80 -22.95 -6.49 -16.62
C GLU A 80 -22.83 -5.49 -15.46
N ALA A 81 -23.01 -5.97 -14.22
CA ALA A 81 -22.77 -5.17 -13.02
C ALA A 81 -21.31 -4.68 -12.95
N ASN A 82 -20.34 -5.54 -13.26
CA ASN A 82 -18.92 -5.17 -13.25
C ASN A 82 -18.58 -4.14 -14.33
N LEU A 83 -19.21 -4.21 -15.51
CA LEU A 83 -19.06 -3.19 -16.56
C LEU A 83 -19.60 -1.83 -16.11
N LYS A 84 -20.78 -1.81 -15.46
CA LYS A 84 -21.35 -0.59 -14.88
C LYS A 84 -20.45 -0.04 -13.77
N LEU A 85 -19.88 -0.91 -12.93
CA LEU A 85 -18.93 -0.54 -11.87
C LEU A 85 -17.66 0.10 -12.44
N ASN A 86 -17.16 -0.36 -13.59
CA ASN A 86 -16.07 0.31 -14.30
C ASN A 86 -16.47 1.72 -14.77
N GLY A 87 -17.66 1.88 -15.32
CA GLY A 87 -18.18 3.21 -15.69
C GLY A 87 -18.29 4.16 -14.48
N VAL A 88 -18.81 3.67 -13.35
CA VAL A 88 -18.92 4.44 -12.11
C VAL A 88 -17.55 4.80 -11.54
N SER A 89 -16.60 3.86 -11.53
CA SER A 89 -15.26 4.13 -11.01
C SER A 89 -14.48 5.12 -11.86
N TYR A 90 -14.74 5.18 -13.16
CA TYR A 90 -14.22 6.24 -14.01
C TYR A 90 -14.76 7.62 -13.61
N ILE A 91 -16.08 7.74 -13.35
CA ILE A 91 -16.68 9.00 -12.87
C ILE A 91 -16.08 9.41 -11.53
N VAL A 92 -15.91 8.46 -10.60
CA VAL A 92 -15.25 8.70 -9.31
C VAL A 92 -13.81 9.19 -9.51
N ALA A 93 -13.03 8.54 -10.39
CA ALA A 93 -11.67 8.97 -10.72
C ALA A 93 -11.65 10.39 -11.32
N LEU A 94 -12.63 10.74 -12.16
CA LEU A 94 -12.75 12.08 -12.75
C LEU A 94 -13.04 13.15 -11.73
N VAL A 95 -14.01 12.92 -10.84
CA VAL A 95 -14.35 13.85 -9.75
C VAL A 95 -13.16 13.99 -8.80
N TRP A 96 -12.51 12.88 -8.44
CA TRP A 96 -11.33 12.90 -7.57
C TRP A 96 -10.19 13.70 -8.21
N ALA A 97 -9.86 13.43 -9.48
CA ALA A 97 -8.87 14.19 -10.22
C ALA A 97 -9.25 15.67 -10.36
N TYR A 98 -10.53 16.01 -10.51
CA TYR A 98 -10.93 17.41 -10.61
C TYR A 98 -10.69 18.18 -9.31
N TYR A 99 -11.07 17.60 -8.17
CA TYR A 99 -10.97 18.27 -6.86
C TYR A 99 -9.57 18.22 -6.25
N ASP A 100 -8.87 17.10 -6.38
CA ASP A 100 -7.60 16.81 -5.71
C ASP A 100 -6.54 16.25 -6.68
N GLY A 101 -6.71 16.45 -7.98
CA GLY A 101 -5.75 16.01 -8.99
C GLY A 101 -4.42 16.73 -8.87
N LEU A 102 -3.35 15.94 -8.97
CA LEU A 102 -1.96 16.37 -8.87
C LEU A 102 -1.58 17.25 -10.07
N PHE A 103 -2.19 16.99 -11.22
CA PHE A 103 -1.96 17.71 -12.48
C PHE A 103 -3.14 18.58 -12.87
N ALA A 104 -4.35 18.20 -12.45
CA ALA A 104 -5.59 18.87 -12.82
C ALA A 104 -5.61 20.37 -12.51
N ARG A 105 -5.10 20.83 -11.36
CA ARG A 105 -5.18 22.25 -10.93
C ARG A 105 -6.56 22.90 -11.17
N ARG A 106 -7.65 22.13 -11.02
CA ARG A 106 -9.05 22.51 -11.34
C ARG A 106 -9.36 22.80 -12.81
N LEU A 107 -8.49 22.38 -13.73
CA LEU A 107 -8.69 22.39 -15.17
C LEU A 107 -9.30 21.05 -15.59
N TRP A 108 -10.49 21.11 -16.19
CA TRP A 108 -11.23 19.91 -16.63
C TRP A 108 -10.46 19.03 -17.62
N SER A 109 -9.68 19.63 -18.53
CA SER A 109 -8.90 18.89 -19.52
C SER A 109 -7.80 18.03 -18.88
N MET A 110 -7.09 18.58 -17.88
CA MET A 110 -6.07 17.83 -17.14
C MET A 110 -6.69 16.82 -16.19
N ALA A 111 -7.81 17.15 -15.54
CA ALA A 111 -8.56 16.22 -14.72
C ALA A 111 -9.00 14.98 -15.52
N PHE A 112 -9.47 15.18 -16.75
CA PHE A 112 -9.85 14.08 -17.64
C PHE A 112 -8.68 13.13 -17.92
N VAL A 113 -7.51 13.67 -18.24
CA VAL A 113 -6.30 12.87 -18.52
C VAL A 113 -5.85 12.13 -17.26
N GLU A 114 -5.75 12.81 -16.13
CA GLU A 114 -5.35 12.21 -14.85
C GLU A 114 -6.34 11.12 -14.41
N ALA A 115 -7.63 11.32 -14.63
CA ALA A 115 -8.68 10.34 -14.33
C ALA A 115 -8.57 9.07 -15.18
N ILE A 116 -8.19 9.18 -16.45
CA ILE A 116 -7.93 8.00 -17.30
C ILE A 116 -6.82 7.15 -16.69
N PHE A 117 -5.69 7.79 -16.33
CA PHE A 117 -4.59 7.07 -15.71
C PHE A 117 -5.01 6.44 -14.38
N LEU A 118 -5.63 7.22 -13.50
CA LEU A 118 -6.10 6.75 -12.20
C LEU A 118 -7.07 5.57 -12.33
N HIS A 119 -8.02 5.65 -13.25
CA HIS A 119 -9.00 4.59 -13.49
C HIS A 119 -8.35 3.32 -14.02
N ILE A 120 -7.49 3.40 -15.04
CA ILE A 120 -6.81 2.22 -15.59
C ILE A 120 -5.98 1.55 -14.49
N LEU A 121 -5.22 2.33 -13.72
CA LEU A 121 -4.43 1.81 -12.61
C LEU A 121 -5.30 1.09 -11.57
N GLY A 122 -6.43 1.71 -11.19
CA GLY A 122 -7.38 1.11 -10.27
C GLY A 122 -7.93 -0.22 -10.78
N VAL A 123 -8.39 -0.27 -12.03
CA VAL A 123 -8.91 -1.50 -12.64
C VAL A 123 -7.85 -2.60 -12.63
N GLN A 124 -6.60 -2.29 -13.00
CA GLN A 124 -5.53 -3.28 -13.01
C GLN A 124 -5.21 -3.81 -11.60
N VAL A 125 -5.18 -2.94 -10.60
CA VAL A 125 -4.97 -3.36 -9.20
C VAL A 125 -6.14 -4.22 -8.72
N GLY A 126 -7.38 -3.83 -9.01
CA GLY A 126 -8.57 -4.59 -8.61
C GLY A 126 -8.59 -6.00 -9.22
N ASN A 127 -8.28 -6.09 -10.52
CA ASN A 127 -8.17 -7.38 -11.22
C ASN A 127 -7.02 -8.24 -10.68
N LEU A 128 -5.88 -7.63 -10.35
CA LEU A 128 -4.76 -8.34 -9.74
C LEU A 128 -5.14 -8.92 -8.38
N LEU A 129 -5.83 -8.14 -7.53
CA LEU A 129 -6.33 -8.61 -6.24
C LEU A 129 -7.33 -9.76 -6.42
N ALA A 130 -8.25 -9.65 -7.38
CA ALA A 130 -9.20 -10.72 -7.71
C ALA A 130 -8.49 -12.00 -8.18
N ALA A 131 -7.41 -11.87 -8.95
CA ALA A 131 -6.62 -13.02 -9.39
C ALA A 131 -5.86 -13.71 -8.24
N ILE A 132 -5.38 -12.94 -7.26
CA ILE A 132 -4.61 -13.47 -6.12
C ILE A 132 -5.54 -14.08 -5.05
N PHE A 133 -6.63 -13.39 -4.74
CA PHE A 133 -7.48 -13.71 -3.58
C PHE A 133 -8.84 -14.31 -3.95
N GLY A 134 -9.19 -14.37 -5.23
CA GLY A 134 -10.51 -14.80 -5.69
C GLY A 134 -11.58 -13.71 -5.51
N ASN A 135 -12.86 -14.10 -5.56
CA ASN A 135 -13.95 -13.15 -5.40
C ASN A 135 -14.20 -12.86 -3.90
N PRO A 136 -14.09 -11.60 -3.44
CA PRO A 136 -14.23 -11.28 -2.02
C PRO A 136 -15.66 -11.44 -1.50
N LEU A 137 -16.68 -11.35 -2.36
CA LEU A 137 -18.09 -11.46 -1.96
C LEU A 137 -18.56 -12.90 -1.80
N LEU A 138 -17.81 -13.87 -2.33
CA LEU A 138 -18.21 -15.28 -2.35
C LEU A 138 -17.57 -16.10 -1.25
N GLY A 139 -16.74 -15.50 -0.38
CA GLY A 139 -16.11 -16.10 0.80
C GLY A 139 -15.91 -17.62 0.70
N THR A 140 -14.71 -18.05 0.28
CA THR A 140 -14.30 -19.47 0.13
C THR A 140 -15.00 -20.44 1.08
#